data_AF-A0A645EUL1-F1
#
_entry.id   AF-A0A645EUL1-F1
#
_cell.length_a   1.000
_cell.length_b   1.000
_cell.length_c   1.000
_cell.angle_alpha   90.00
_cell.angle_beta   90.00
_cell.angle_gamma   90.00
#
_symmetry.space_group_name_H-M   'P 1'
#
loop_
_entity.id
_entity.type
_entity.pdbx_description
1 polymer ?
#
loop_
_entity_poly.entity_id
_entity_poly.type
_entity_poly.pdbx_seq_one_letter_code
_entity_poly.pdbx_strand_id
1 'polypeptide(L)'
;MKTKKFNITGMTCSACSARIEKNLSKTEGVTEVNVNLLSNNMTVKYDESILSEADIIKVVLNTGYGASSAEKKKETPDKNDKTDAEKEFEELKKNPFIKDVYKIITLDDSTVRFAVVFNFPVQYEIKEYKDPAKIEISLKKLKYDRSKVVYSVRSASYEMGEGLGIVEEVFFKAEDKRILKDESGKFAVELKYYDSKEEAEKALNDFKDEFGDIVKLFIEERKEGKAVKTIQQ
;
A
#
# COMPACT_ATOMS: atom_id res chain seq x y z
N MET A 1 31.21 9.22 -6.01
CA MET A 1 31.24 8.28 -4.86
C MET A 1 30.35 8.81 -3.75
N LYS A 2 29.32 8.05 -3.39
CA LYS A 2 28.29 8.45 -2.43
C LYS A 2 28.11 7.35 -1.38
N THR A 3 27.90 7.76 -0.13
CA THR A 3 27.53 6.85 0.96
C THR A 3 26.08 7.12 1.34
N LYS A 4 25.24 6.09 1.33
CA LYS A 4 23.82 6.22 1.65
C LYS A 4 23.36 5.12 2.58
N LYS A 5 22.43 5.48 3.48
CA LYS A 5 21.80 4.56 4.42
C LYS A 5 20.43 4.15 3.90
N PHE A 6 20.11 2.87 4.05
CA PHE A 6 18.84 2.27 3.66
C PHE A 6 18.25 1.51 4.85
N ASN A 7 16.94 1.62 5.05
CA ASN A 7 16.20 0.75 5.95
C ASN A 7 15.94 -0.59 5.27
N ILE A 8 15.96 -1.67 6.02
CA ILE A 8 15.81 -3.04 5.52
C ILE A 8 14.69 -3.75 6.29
N THR A 9 13.83 -4.48 5.59
CA THR A 9 12.75 -5.27 6.21
C THR A 9 12.87 -6.75 5.85
N GLY A 10 12.37 -7.63 6.73
CA GLY A 10 12.38 -9.07 6.52
C GLY A 10 13.66 -9.80 6.95
N MET A 11 14.65 -9.10 7.53
CA MET A 11 15.80 -9.76 8.15
C MET A 11 15.42 -10.32 9.52
N THR A 12 15.58 -11.63 9.72
CA THR A 12 15.24 -12.32 10.97
C THR A 12 16.42 -13.10 11.56
N CYS A 13 17.51 -13.27 10.82
CA CYS A 13 18.72 -13.94 11.29
C CYS A 13 19.98 -13.36 10.64
N SER A 14 21.14 -13.69 11.20
CA SER A 14 22.46 -13.30 10.67
C SER A 14 22.74 -13.82 9.26
N ALA A 15 22.11 -14.93 8.86
CA ALA A 15 22.21 -15.43 7.49
C ALA A 15 21.48 -14.50 6.50
N CYS A 16 20.42 -13.80 6.93
CA CYS A 16 19.71 -12.82 6.10
C CYS A 16 20.59 -11.61 5.79
N SER A 17 21.25 -11.04 6.80
CA SER A 17 22.17 -9.90 6.60
C SER A 17 23.35 -10.27 5.71
N ALA A 18 23.94 -11.45 5.91
CA ALA A 18 25.04 -11.94 5.08
C ALA A 18 24.64 -12.14 3.62
N ARG A 19 23.39 -12.56 3.35
CA ARG A 19 22.87 -12.70 1.99
C ARG A 19 22.77 -11.34 1.29
N ILE A 20 22.32 -10.30 1.97
CA ILE A 20 22.23 -8.95 1.43
C ILE A 20 23.62 -8.39 1.11
N GLU A 21 24.56 -8.46 2.05
CA GLU A 21 25.94 -7.99 1.87
C GLU A 21 26.62 -8.68 0.68
N LYS A 22 26.47 -10.01 0.58
CA LYS A 22 27.08 -10.80 -0.50
C LYS A 22 26.55 -10.44 -1.89
N ASN A 23 25.29 -10.07 -2.01
CA ASN A 23 24.72 -9.69 -3.32
C ASN A 23 25.12 -8.28 -3.69
N LEU A 24 25.02 -7.31 -2.77
CA LEU A 24 25.39 -5.92 -3.04
C LEU A 24 26.89 -5.74 -3.29
N SER A 25 27.75 -6.48 -2.60
CA SER A 25 29.20 -6.44 -2.85
C SER A 25 29.63 -6.93 -4.23
N LYS A 26 28.75 -7.66 -4.94
CA LYS A 26 28.98 -8.12 -6.32
C LYS A 26 28.37 -7.19 -7.37
N THR A 27 27.60 -6.20 -6.94
CA THR A 27 26.95 -5.24 -7.84
C THR A 27 27.99 -4.23 -8.32
N GLU A 28 28.06 -4.05 -9.63
CA GLU A 28 28.94 -3.06 -10.24
C GLU A 28 28.63 -1.65 -9.71
N GLY A 29 29.68 -0.88 -9.42
CA GLY A 29 29.56 0.44 -8.80
C GLY A 29 29.45 0.42 -7.27
N VAL A 30 29.27 -0.74 -6.61
CA VAL A 30 29.35 -0.83 -5.14
C VAL A 30 30.80 -1.00 -4.68
N THR A 31 31.21 -0.21 -3.70
CA THR A 31 32.56 -0.26 -3.11
C THR A 31 32.57 -0.78 -1.67
N GLU A 32 31.50 -0.54 -0.91
CA GLU A 32 31.38 -0.99 0.48
C GLU A 32 29.92 -1.19 0.86
N VAL A 33 29.64 -2.24 1.64
CA VAL A 33 28.32 -2.54 2.18
C VAL A 33 28.48 -2.96 3.64
N ASN A 34 27.68 -2.37 4.52
CA ASN A 34 27.60 -2.76 5.92
C ASN A 34 26.13 -2.92 6.31
N VAL A 35 25.72 -4.14 6.66
CA VAL A 35 24.34 -4.44 7.07
C VAL A 35 24.29 -4.61 8.58
N ASN A 36 23.39 -3.87 9.22
CA ASN A 36 23.17 -3.90 10.66
C ASN A 36 21.82 -4.56 10.97
N LEU A 37 21.88 -5.83 11.39
CA LEU A 37 20.70 -6.61 11.76
C LEU A 37 19.93 -6.00 12.95
N LEU A 38 20.63 -5.51 13.97
CA LEU A 38 20.00 -4.97 15.20
C LEU A 38 19.16 -3.73 14.92
N SER A 39 19.58 -2.92 13.95
CA SER A 39 18.92 -1.67 13.61
C SER A 39 18.18 -1.71 12.27
N ASN A 40 18.02 -2.91 11.70
CA ASN A 40 17.28 -3.16 10.45
C ASN A 40 17.62 -2.16 9.35
N ASN A 41 18.92 -1.92 9.13
CA ASN A 41 19.38 -1.00 8.11
C ASN A 41 20.72 -1.45 7.50
N MET A 42 21.10 -0.80 6.41
CA MET A 42 22.41 -0.97 5.80
C MET A 42 22.98 0.37 5.37
N THR A 43 24.30 0.44 5.25
CA THR A 43 25.02 1.56 4.65
C THR A 43 25.77 1.06 3.43
N VAL A 44 25.58 1.72 2.29
CA VAL A 44 26.18 1.36 1.01
C VAL A 44 26.98 2.54 0.50
N LYS A 45 28.24 2.28 0.13
CA LYS A 45 29.11 3.22 -0.57
C LYS A 45 29.22 2.80 -2.03
N TYR A 46 28.83 3.68 -2.95
CA TYR A 46 28.72 3.35 -4.37
C TYR A 46 29.05 4.54 -5.28
N ASP A 47 29.27 4.24 -6.56
CA ASP A 47 29.42 5.22 -7.61
C ASP A 47 28.05 5.60 -8.19
N GLU A 48 27.61 6.82 -7.91
CA GLU A 48 26.32 7.35 -8.39
C GLU A 48 26.28 7.59 -9.91
N SER A 49 27.44 7.54 -10.59
CA SER A 49 27.50 7.59 -12.06
C SER A 49 27.22 6.23 -12.72
N ILE A 50 27.31 5.14 -11.96
CA ILE A 50 27.17 3.75 -12.43
C ILE A 50 25.90 3.10 -11.86
N LEU A 51 25.56 3.41 -10.60
CA LEU A 51 24.52 2.73 -9.84
C LEU A 51 23.63 3.73 -9.12
N SER A 52 22.30 3.59 -9.25
CA SER A 52 21.34 4.45 -8.57
C SER A 52 20.88 3.87 -7.22
N GLU A 53 20.28 4.71 -6.35
CA GLU A 53 19.64 4.24 -5.10
C GLU A 53 18.54 3.22 -5.37
N ALA A 54 17.80 3.37 -6.48
CA ALA A 54 16.74 2.45 -6.88
C ALA A 54 17.30 1.07 -7.27
N ASP A 55 18.46 1.03 -7.93
CA ASP A 55 19.11 -0.23 -8.30
C ASP A 55 19.66 -0.97 -7.09
N ILE A 56 20.21 -0.25 -6.11
CA ILE A 56 20.60 -0.81 -4.81
C ILE A 56 19.39 -1.45 -4.12
N ILE A 57 18.26 -0.74 -4.08
CA ILE A 57 17.00 -1.27 -3.51
C ILE A 57 16.54 -2.53 -4.27
N LYS A 58 16.56 -2.52 -5.60
CA LYS A 58 16.20 -3.69 -6.43
C LYS A 58 17.07 -4.90 -6.14
N VAL A 59 18.38 -4.72 -5.96
CA VAL A 59 19.28 -5.84 -5.60
C VAL A 59 18.86 -6.47 -4.28
N VAL A 60 18.51 -5.66 -3.27
CA VAL A 60 18.01 -6.19 -2.00
C VAL A 60 16.66 -6.89 -2.17
N LEU A 61 15.73 -6.33 -2.94
CA LEU A 61 14.45 -6.96 -3.25
C LEU A 61 14.61 -8.33 -3.91
N ASN A 62 15.55 -8.46 -4.85
CA ASN A 62 15.88 -9.72 -5.52
C ASN A 62 16.47 -10.78 -4.57
N THR A 63 16.91 -10.39 -3.38
CA THR A 63 17.35 -11.33 -2.33
C THR A 63 16.23 -11.78 -1.40
N GLY A 64 15.02 -11.24 -1.56
CA GLY A 64 13.83 -11.57 -0.76
C GLY A 64 13.63 -10.67 0.47
N TYR A 65 14.25 -9.49 0.50
CA TYR A 65 14.15 -8.52 1.60
C TYR A 65 13.71 -7.16 1.10
N GLY A 66 13.00 -6.38 1.91
CA GLY A 66 12.66 -5.01 1.56
C GLY A 66 13.81 -4.05 1.81
N ALA A 67 13.94 -3.00 0.99
CA ALA A 67 14.88 -1.89 1.20
C ALA A 67 14.23 -0.55 0.84
N SER A 68 14.54 0.51 1.60
CA SER A 68 14.12 1.89 1.30
C SER A 68 15.15 2.91 1.76
N SER A 69 15.23 4.07 1.11
CA SER A 69 16.21 5.12 1.49
C SER A 69 15.89 5.67 2.88
N ALA A 70 16.89 5.75 3.77
CA ALA A 70 16.71 6.26 5.14
C ALA A 70 16.46 7.78 5.17
N GLU A 71 16.71 8.47 4.05
CA GLU A 71 16.54 9.91 3.88
C GLU A 71 15.61 10.21 2.69
N LYS A 72 14.34 9.82 2.78
CA LYS A 72 13.29 10.63 2.16
C LYS A 72 12.64 11.49 3.25
N LYS A 73 13.12 12.73 3.38
CA LYS A 73 12.19 13.84 3.60
C LYS A 73 11.12 13.71 2.53
N LYS A 74 9.86 13.87 2.91
CA LYS A 74 8.73 14.03 1.99
C LYS A 74 9.14 15.02 0.88
N GLU A 75 9.46 14.52 -0.30
CA GLU A 75 9.42 15.33 -1.50
C GLU A 75 7.93 15.52 -1.81
N THR A 76 7.34 16.50 -1.14
CA THR A 76 6.13 17.15 -1.65
C THR A 76 6.52 17.88 -2.92
N PRO A 77 5.84 17.65 -4.06
CA PRO A 77 5.85 18.60 -5.17
C PRO A 77 5.51 19.99 -4.62
N ASP A 78 6.07 21.02 -5.26
CA ASP A 78 5.97 22.42 -4.88
C ASP A 78 4.56 22.81 -4.36
N LYS A 79 4.48 23.39 -3.15
CA LYS A 79 3.23 23.56 -2.40
C LYS A 79 2.27 24.62 -2.96
N ASN A 80 2.59 25.24 -4.10
CA ASN A 80 1.85 26.40 -4.59
C ASN A 80 1.18 26.27 -5.97
N ASP A 81 1.36 25.17 -6.70
CA ASP A 81 0.56 24.90 -7.91
C ASP A 81 -0.15 23.55 -7.78
N LYS A 82 -1.38 23.59 -7.25
CA LYS A 82 -2.26 22.43 -7.25
C LYS A 82 -2.58 22.08 -8.70
N THR A 83 -2.33 20.83 -9.09
CA THR A 83 -2.77 20.28 -10.37
C THR A 83 -4.30 20.38 -10.50
N ASP A 84 -4.83 20.35 -11.72
CA ASP A 84 -6.28 20.44 -11.93
C ASP A 84 -7.03 19.28 -11.25
N ALA A 85 -6.43 18.08 -11.24
CA ALA A 85 -6.95 16.93 -10.49
C ALA A 85 -7.02 17.18 -8.97
N GLU A 86 -6.04 17.87 -8.39
CA GLU A 86 -6.06 18.23 -6.96
C GLU A 86 -7.13 19.27 -6.65
N LYS A 87 -7.39 20.21 -7.57
CA LYS A 87 -8.49 21.16 -7.42
C LYS A 87 -9.84 20.44 -7.49
N GLU A 88 -10.02 19.53 -8.44
CA GLU A 88 -11.23 18.71 -8.57
C GLU A 88 -11.48 17.85 -7.32
N PHE A 89 -10.44 17.27 -6.71
CA PHE A 89 -10.60 16.50 -5.48
C PHE A 89 -11.07 17.36 -4.31
N GLU A 90 -10.54 18.57 -4.18
CA GLU A 90 -10.99 19.52 -3.17
C GLU A 90 -12.43 20.02 -3.41
N GLU A 91 -12.87 20.10 -4.66
CA GLU A 91 -14.26 20.37 -4.98
C GLU A 91 -15.19 19.18 -4.67
N LEU A 92 -14.78 17.95 -5.02
CA LEU A 92 -15.53 16.74 -4.68
C LEU A 92 -15.75 16.59 -3.18
N LYS A 93 -14.74 16.91 -2.36
CA LYS A 93 -14.86 16.88 -0.88
C LYS A 93 -15.92 17.82 -0.32
N LYS A 94 -16.35 18.85 -1.07
CA LYS A 94 -17.45 19.74 -0.65
C LYS A 94 -18.83 19.10 -0.83
N ASN A 95 -18.94 17.98 -1.56
CA ASN A 95 -20.20 17.30 -1.80
C ASN A 95 -20.67 16.58 -0.51
N PRO A 96 -21.91 16.81 -0.03
CA PRO A 96 -22.40 16.21 1.22
C PRO A 96 -22.51 14.68 1.20
N PHE A 97 -22.50 14.07 0.01
CA PHE A 97 -22.54 12.62 -0.13
C PHE A 97 -21.16 11.97 -0.02
N ILE A 98 -20.09 12.76 -0.16
CA ILE A 98 -18.70 12.32 -0.12
C ILE A 98 -18.15 12.50 1.30
N LYS A 99 -17.55 11.43 1.82
CA LYS A 99 -16.86 11.37 3.11
C LYS A 99 -15.39 11.75 2.98
N ASP A 100 -14.71 11.23 1.97
CA ASP A 100 -13.30 11.52 1.69
C ASP A 100 -12.99 11.26 0.20
N VAL A 101 -11.97 11.93 -0.31
CA VAL A 101 -11.39 11.67 -1.64
C VAL A 101 -9.88 11.79 -1.52
N TYR A 102 -9.15 10.78 -2.00
CA TYR A 102 -7.70 10.79 -1.95
C TYR A 102 -7.09 10.02 -3.11
N LYS A 103 -5.92 10.50 -3.55
CA LYS A 103 -5.09 9.80 -4.53
C LYS A 103 -4.44 8.59 -3.86
N ILE A 104 -4.41 7.48 -4.59
CA ILE A 104 -3.67 6.29 -4.20
C ILE A 104 -2.40 6.26 -5.05
N ILE A 105 -1.28 6.55 -4.41
CA ILE A 105 0.07 6.38 -4.94
C ILE A 105 0.41 4.88 -4.85
N THR A 106 0.60 4.26 -6.00
CA THR A 106 1.02 2.87 -6.16
C THR A 106 2.43 2.80 -6.75
N LEU A 107 3.04 1.61 -6.73
CA LEU A 107 4.34 1.39 -7.38
C LEU A 107 4.23 1.42 -8.91
N ASP A 108 3.05 1.10 -9.45
CA ASP A 108 2.71 1.32 -10.85
C ASP A 108 2.50 2.82 -11.11
N ASP A 109 3.41 3.41 -11.89
CA ASP A 109 3.40 4.82 -12.30
C ASP A 109 2.64 5.04 -13.61
N SER A 110 2.18 3.98 -14.27
CA SER A 110 1.41 4.06 -15.51
C SER A 110 -0.08 4.37 -15.30
N THR A 111 -0.57 4.27 -14.05
CA THR A 111 -1.97 4.48 -13.70
C THR A 111 -2.16 5.54 -12.62
N VAL A 112 -3.21 6.36 -12.76
CA VAL A 112 -3.66 7.26 -11.70
C VAL A 112 -4.81 6.59 -10.97
N ARG A 113 -4.57 6.22 -9.71
CA ARG A 113 -5.59 5.63 -8.84
C ARG A 113 -6.06 6.64 -7.80
N PHE A 114 -7.34 6.60 -7.49
CA PHE A 114 -7.94 7.41 -6.44
C PHE A 114 -9.11 6.66 -5.80
N ALA A 115 -9.45 7.06 -4.58
CA ALA A 115 -10.62 6.57 -3.88
C ALA A 115 -11.60 7.71 -3.65
N VAL A 116 -12.88 7.44 -3.88
CA VAL A 116 -14.01 8.26 -3.44
C VAL A 116 -14.77 7.46 -2.39
N VAL A 117 -14.84 7.99 -1.18
CA VAL A 117 -15.53 7.36 -0.05
C VAL A 117 -16.85 8.10 0.17
N PHE A 118 -17.95 7.37 0.24
CA PHE A 118 -19.28 7.96 0.46
C PHE A 118 -19.72 7.87 1.93
N ASN A 119 -20.59 8.79 2.34
CA ASN A 119 -21.18 8.82 3.69
C ASN A 119 -22.23 7.72 3.93
N PHE A 120 -22.61 6.98 2.89
CA PHE A 120 -23.59 5.89 2.96
C PHE A 120 -23.34 4.89 1.82
N PRO A 121 -23.87 3.66 1.94
CA PRO A 121 -23.80 2.68 0.87
C PRO A 121 -24.45 3.18 -0.43
N VAL A 122 -23.72 3.06 -1.52
CA VAL A 122 -24.16 3.40 -2.86
C VAL A 122 -23.97 2.21 -3.78
N GLN A 123 -24.92 2.01 -4.69
CA GLN A 123 -24.71 1.26 -5.91
C GLN A 123 -24.19 2.24 -6.96
N TYR A 124 -23.20 1.82 -7.75
CA TYR A 124 -22.58 2.67 -8.75
C TYR A 124 -22.49 1.98 -10.11
N GLU A 125 -22.46 2.79 -11.16
CA GLU A 125 -22.18 2.39 -12.54
C GLU A 125 -21.13 3.36 -13.09
N ILE A 126 -20.09 2.83 -13.76
CA ILE A 126 -18.99 3.62 -14.32
C ILE A 126 -19.09 3.57 -15.84
N LYS A 127 -19.03 4.74 -16.48
CA LYS A 127 -18.90 4.88 -17.93
C LYS A 127 -17.66 5.70 -18.26
N GLU A 128 -16.83 5.18 -19.15
CA GLU A 128 -15.60 5.82 -19.59
C GLU A 128 -15.73 6.30 -21.03
N TYR A 129 -15.35 7.55 -21.26
CA TYR A 129 -15.37 8.21 -22.56
C TYR A 129 -13.95 8.63 -22.90
N LYS A 130 -13.55 8.45 -24.16
CA LYS A 130 -12.20 8.78 -24.64
C LYS A 130 -12.09 10.19 -25.23
N ASP A 131 -13.20 10.76 -25.69
CA ASP A 131 -13.23 12.06 -26.38
C ASP A 131 -14.53 12.85 -26.04
N PRO A 132 -14.47 13.86 -25.17
CA PRO A 132 -13.34 14.16 -24.28
C PRO A 132 -13.10 13.01 -23.28
N ALA A 133 -11.86 12.89 -22.79
CA ALA A 133 -11.54 11.93 -21.74
C ALA A 133 -12.37 12.24 -20.47
N LYS A 134 -13.35 11.40 -20.16
CA LYS A 134 -14.29 11.62 -19.05
C LYS A 134 -14.68 10.28 -18.41
N ILE A 135 -14.75 10.27 -17.09
CA ILE A 135 -15.37 9.18 -16.32
C ILE A 135 -16.70 9.71 -15.76
N GLU A 136 -17.79 8.99 -16.02
CA GLU A 136 -19.10 9.27 -15.46
C GLU A 136 -19.47 8.18 -14.45
N ILE A 137 -19.66 8.58 -13.19
CA ILE A 137 -20.04 7.68 -12.10
C ILE A 137 -21.50 7.98 -11.75
N SER A 138 -22.39 7.06 -12.11
CA SER A 138 -23.81 7.13 -11.76
C SER A 138 -24.04 6.45 -10.42
N LEU A 139 -24.63 7.17 -9.46
CA LEU A 139 -24.85 6.68 -8.09
C LEU A 139 -26.33 6.48 -7.81
N LYS A 140 -26.67 5.36 -7.18
CA LYS A 140 -27.99 5.10 -6.58
C LYS A 140 -27.80 4.78 -5.11
N LYS A 141 -28.58 5.43 -4.25
CA LYS A 141 -28.57 5.12 -2.82
C LYS A 141 -29.04 3.67 -2.64
N LEU A 142 -28.19 2.86 -2.01
CA LEU A 142 -28.52 1.48 -1.73
C LEU A 142 -29.21 1.40 -0.36
N LYS A 143 -30.36 0.73 -0.29
CA LYS A 143 -30.93 0.33 1.00
C LYS A 143 -30.18 -0.89 1.48
N TYR A 144 -29.35 -0.70 2.49
CA TYR A 144 -28.54 -1.74 3.11
C TYR A 144 -29.00 -1.96 4.55
N ASP A 145 -29.06 -3.20 5.00
CA ASP A 145 -29.37 -3.52 6.38
C ASP A 145 -28.17 -3.19 7.27
N ARG A 146 -28.23 -2.01 7.88
CA ARG A 146 -27.23 -1.45 8.79
C ARG A 146 -27.02 -2.30 10.05
N SER A 147 -27.95 -3.22 10.36
CA SER A 147 -27.84 -4.10 11.51
C SER A 147 -26.91 -5.30 11.26
N LYS A 148 -26.67 -5.64 9.98
CA LYS A 148 -25.86 -6.78 9.55
C LYS A 148 -24.39 -6.54 9.90
N VAL A 149 -23.79 -7.55 10.53
CA VAL A 149 -22.35 -7.61 10.76
C VAL A 149 -21.69 -8.12 9.47
N VAL A 150 -20.62 -7.47 9.05
CA VAL A 150 -19.77 -7.94 7.95
C VAL A 150 -18.35 -8.11 8.42
N TYR A 151 -17.62 -8.98 7.73
CA TYR A 151 -16.23 -9.27 8.02
C TYR A 151 -15.36 -8.82 6.85
N SER A 152 -14.11 -8.48 7.12
CA SER A 152 -13.12 -8.25 6.08
C SER A 152 -11.76 -8.79 6.49
N VAL A 153 -10.96 -9.14 5.49
CA VAL A 153 -9.56 -9.51 5.68
C VAL A 153 -8.70 -8.37 5.14
N ARG A 154 -7.80 -7.84 5.96
CA ARG A 154 -6.92 -6.73 5.59
C ARG A 154 -5.50 -6.90 6.09
N SER A 155 -4.58 -6.17 5.49
CA SER A 155 -3.25 -5.94 6.02
C SER A 155 -3.24 -5.07 7.29
N ALA A 156 -2.08 -4.98 7.92
CA ALA A 156 -1.77 -3.89 8.85
C ALA A 156 -1.96 -2.51 8.19
N SER A 157 -1.96 -1.45 9.00
CA SER A 157 -1.95 -0.08 8.51
C SER A 157 -0.53 0.41 8.21
N TYR A 158 -0.37 1.08 7.08
CA TYR A 158 0.88 1.60 6.54
C TYR A 158 0.77 3.09 6.24
N GLU A 159 1.89 3.81 6.31
CA GLU A 159 1.94 5.17 5.76
C GLU A 159 1.74 5.13 4.25
N MET A 160 1.23 6.23 3.69
CA MET A 160 1.16 6.37 2.24
C MET A 160 2.57 6.36 1.64
N GLY A 161 2.85 5.40 0.76
CA GLY A 161 4.15 5.29 0.09
C GLY A 161 4.54 3.86 -0.28
N GLU A 162 5.84 3.64 -0.46
CA GLU A 162 6.42 2.39 -0.97
C GLU A 162 5.99 1.15 -0.16
N GLY A 163 5.90 1.25 1.17
CA GLY A 163 5.45 0.13 2.01
C GLY A 163 4.02 -0.33 1.72
N LEU A 164 3.10 0.60 1.48
CA LEU A 164 1.74 0.28 1.06
C LEU A 164 1.73 -0.33 -0.35
N GLY A 165 2.56 0.21 -1.26
CA GLY A 165 2.68 -0.30 -2.62
C GLY A 165 3.17 -1.75 -2.68
N ILE A 166 4.15 -2.11 -1.86
CA ILE A 166 4.62 -3.51 -1.76
C ILE A 166 3.50 -4.43 -1.28
N VAL A 167 2.74 -4.01 -0.25
CA VAL A 167 1.62 -4.81 0.26
C VAL A 167 0.55 -4.96 -0.82
N GLU A 168 0.25 -3.91 -1.58
CA GLU A 168 -0.74 -3.98 -2.65
C GLU A 168 -0.31 -4.92 -3.79
N GLU A 169 0.98 -4.99 -4.09
CA GLU A 169 1.54 -5.93 -5.07
C GLU A 169 1.40 -7.39 -4.62
N VAL A 170 1.54 -7.69 -3.32
CA VAL A 170 1.26 -9.04 -2.80
C VAL A 170 -0.21 -9.43 -3.05
N PHE A 171 -1.10 -8.44 -2.96
CA PHE A 171 -2.52 -8.63 -3.26
C PHE A 171 -2.82 -8.49 -4.76
N PHE A 172 -1.84 -8.39 -5.67
CA PHE A 172 -2.09 -8.03 -7.06
C PHE A 172 -3.15 -8.92 -7.74
N LYS A 173 -3.15 -10.22 -7.46
CA LYS A 173 -4.12 -11.19 -7.99
C LYS A 173 -5.47 -11.23 -7.26
N ALA A 174 -5.59 -10.63 -6.08
CA ALA A 174 -6.84 -10.62 -5.34
C ALA A 174 -7.88 -9.77 -6.10
N GLU A 175 -8.95 -10.42 -6.53
CA GLU A 175 -10.12 -9.76 -7.10
C GLU A 175 -10.78 -8.85 -6.05
N ASP A 176 -11.32 -7.72 -6.49
CA ASP A 176 -12.04 -6.74 -5.67
C ASP A 176 -11.27 -6.19 -4.46
N LYS A 177 -9.94 -6.28 -4.45
CA LYS A 177 -9.13 -5.64 -3.40
C LYS A 177 -9.33 -4.12 -3.41
N ARG A 178 -9.22 -3.52 -2.23
CA ARG A 178 -9.29 -2.07 -2.07
C ARG A 178 -8.27 -1.56 -1.08
N ILE A 179 -7.88 -0.30 -1.26
CA ILE A 179 -7.09 0.42 -0.28
C ILE A 179 -8.03 1.25 0.57
N LEU A 180 -7.96 1.07 1.88
CA LEU A 180 -8.72 1.81 2.86
C LEU A 180 -7.82 2.72 3.66
N LYS A 181 -8.31 3.92 3.94
CA LYS A 181 -7.73 4.85 4.90
C LYS A 181 -8.41 4.68 6.26
N ASP A 182 -7.64 4.40 7.30
CA ASP A 182 -8.12 4.28 8.67
C ASP A 182 -8.27 5.64 9.34
N GLU A 183 -8.81 5.64 10.57
CA GLU A 183 -9.07 6.85 11.35
C GLU A 183 -7.80 7.62 11.73
N SER A 184 -6.63 6.97 11.72
CA SER A 184 -5.33 7.60 11.94
C SER A 184 -4.74 8.23 10.68
N GLY A 185 -5.41 8.05 9.52
CA GLY A 185 -4.95 8.52 8.22
C GLY A 185 -3.95 7.60 7.53
N LYS A 186 -3.72 6.39 8.09
CA LYS A 186 -2.89 5.34 7.48
C LYS A 186 -3.73 4.46 6.59
N PHE A 187 -3.07 3.63 5.79
CA PHE A 187 -3.67 2.87 4.71
C PHE A 187 -3.49 1.37 4.88
N ALA A 188 -4.49 0.58 4.51
CA ALA A 188 -4.37 -0.87 4.43
C ALA A 188 -4.97 -1.38 3.14
N VAL A 189 -4.45 -2.52 2.68
CA VAL A 189 -5.03 -3.28 1.59
C VAL A 189 -6.00 -4.28 2.20
N GLU A 190 -7.24 -4.23 1.74
CA GLU A 190 -8.33 -5.08 2.20
C GLU A 190 -8.86 -5.89 1.02
N LEU A 191 -9.23 -7.14 1.29
CA LEU A 191 -10.05 -7.95 0.40
C LEU A 191 -11.49 -7.39 0.35
N LYS A 192 -12.42 -8.19 -0.15
CA LYS A 192 -13.85 -7.88 -0.11
C LYS A 192 -14.45 -8.05 1.27
N TYR A 193 -15.72 -7.65 1.39
CA TYR A 193 -16.53 -7.99 2.55
C TYR A 193 -17.06 -9.43 2.46
N TYR A 194 -17.18 -10.06 3.62
CA TYR A 194 -17.73 -11.39 3.82
C TYR A 194 -18.94 -11.30 4.75
N ASP A 195 -19.92 -12.17 4.54
CA ASP A 195 -21.17 -12.16 5.31
C ASP A 195 -21.06 -12.95 6.62
N SER A 196 -20.04 -13.79 6.74
CA SER A 196 -19.77 -14.61 7.92
C SER A 196 -18.30 -14.61 8.31
N LYS A 197 -18.02 -14.95 9.58
CA LYS A 197 -16.65 -15.05 10.10
C LYS A 197 -15.91 -16.20 9.43
N GLU A 198 -16.61 -17.30 9.21
CA GLU A 198 -16.11 -18.52 8.58
C GLU A 198 -15.67 -18.26 7.14
N GLU A 199 -16.40 -17.45 6.38
CA GLU A 199 -16.00 -17.02 5.03
C GLU A 199 -14.72 -16.17 5.05
N ALA A 200 -14.61 -15.25 6.01
CA ALA A 200 -13.42 -14.42 6.16
C ALA A 200 -12.20 -15.24 6.60
N GLU A 201 -12.38 -16.20 7.50
CA GLU A 201 -11.33 -17.15 7.90
C GLU A 201 -10.89 -18.03 6.74
N LYS A 202 -11.84 -18.53 5.95
CA LYS A 202 -11.52 -19.28 4.72
C LYS A 202 -10.70 -18.42 3.76
N ALA A 203 -11.13 -17.18 3.50
CA ALA A 203 -10.40 -16.29 2.61
C ALA A 203 -9.00 -15.93 3.13
N LEU A 204 -8.85 -15.76 4.44
CA LEU A 204 -7.55 -15.56 5.07
C LEU A 204 -6.62 -16.76 4.83
N ASN A 205 -7.13 -17.98 5.03
CA ASN A 205 -6.36 -19.20 4.81
C ASN A 205 -6.03 -19.41 3.32
N ASP A 206 -7.00 -19.23 2.44
CA ASP A 206 -6.80 -19.32 0.98
C ASP A 206 -5.71 -18.33 0.53
N PHE A 207 -5.71 -17.10 1.08
CA PHE A 207 -4.66 -16.12 0.81
C PHE A 207 -3.30 -16.57 1.32
N LYS A 208 -3.22 -17.12 2.54
CA LYS A 208 -1.96 -17.64 3.09
C LYS A 208 -1.43 -18.84 2.30
N ASP A 209 -2.30 -19.70 1.80
CA ASP A 209 -1.91 -20.85 0.99
C ASP A 209 -1.34 -20.40 -0.36
N GLU A 210 -1.88 -19.34 -0.96
CA GLU A 210 -1.40 -18.80 -2.24
C GLU A 210 -0.13 -17.96 -2.09
N PHE A 211 -0.07 -17.08 -1.08
CA PHE A 211 0.98 -16.06 -0.95
C PHE A 211 1.93 -16.27 0.22
N GLY A 212 1.69 -17.26 1.09
CA GLY A 212 2.43 -17.44 2.34
C GLY A 212 2.15 -16.35 3.38
N ASP A 213 2.85 -16.40 4.50
CA ASP A 213 2.75 -15.39 5.58
C ASP A 213 3.62 -14.14 5.31
N ILE A 214 3.69 -13.67 4.06
CA ILE A 214 4.51 -12.50 3.66
C ILE A 214 3.95 -11.21 4.26
N VAL A 215 2.63 -11.10 4.34
CA VAL A 215 1.93 -9.95 4.91
C VAL A 215 1.13 -10.40 6.12
N LYS A 216 1.25 -9.67 7.22
CA LYS A 216 0.41 -9.90 8.38
C LYS A 216 -1.02 -9.43 8.08
N LEU A 217 -1.95 -10.37 8.16
CA LEU A 217 -3.37 -10.17 7.87
C LEU A 217 -4.22 -10.25 9.13
N PHE A 218 -5.35 -9.57 9.08
CA PHE A 218 -6.29 -9.43 10.18
C PHE A 218 -7.70 -9.62 9.68
N ILE A 219 -8.54 -10.25 10.51
CA ILE A 219 -9.98 -10.24 10.29
C ILE A 219 -10.58 -9.11 11.13
N GLU A 220 -11.36 -8.25 10.48
CA GLU A 220 -12.14 -7.20 11.12
C GLU A 220 -13.62 -7.53 11.08
N GLU A 221 -14.29 -7.37 12.22
CA GLU A 221 -15.74 -7.35 12.35
C GLU A 221 -16.22 -5.91 12.28
N ARG A 222 -17.20 -5.64 11.41
CA ARG A 222 -17.77 -4.32 11.19
C ARG A 222 -19.28 -4.35 11.35
N LYS A 223 -19.77 -3.41 12.16
CA LYS A 223 -21.19 -3.13 12.34
C LYS A 223 -21.40 -1.64 12.28
N GLU A 224 -22.40 -1.19 11.53
CA GLU A 224 -22.64 0.25 11.39
C GLU A 224 -22.92 0.91 12.74
N GLY A 225 -22.32 2.09 12.95
CA GLY A 225 -22.43 2.84 14.20
C GLY A 225 -21.59 2.29 15.36
N LYS A 226 -20.76 1.26 15.12
CA LYS A 226 -19.81 0.75 16.11
C LYS A 226 -18.37 0.88 15.61
N ALA A 227 -17.45 0.99 16.56
CA ALA A 227 -16.02 0.89 16.27
C ALA A 227 -15.71 -0.47 15.64
N VAL A 228 -14.80 -0.47 14.67
CA VAL A 228 -14.31 -1.69 14.02
C VAL A 228 -13.56 -2.54 15.06
N LYS A 229 -13.81 -3.85 15.05
CA LYS A 229 -13.19 -4.78 16.00
C LYS A 229 -12.32 -5.77 15.25
N THR A 230 -11.01 -5.77 15.52
CA THR A 230 -10.13 -6.84 15.06
C THR A 230 -10.42 -8.12 15.86
N ILE A 231 -10.76 -9.20 15.18
CA ILE A 231 -11.15 -10.47 15.82
C ILE A 231 -10.11 -11.58 15.67
N GLN A 232 -9.14 -11.44 14.75
CA GLN A 232 -8.04 -12.39 14.57
C GLN A 232 -6.78 -11.71 14.02
N GLN A 233 -5.60 -12.18 14.47
CA GLN A 233 -4.26 -11.78 14.02
C GLN A 233 -3.47 -12.97 13.49
#